data_AF-R7JBI4-F1
#
_entry.id   AF-R7JBI4-F1
#
_cell.length_a   1.000
_cell.length_b   1.000
_cell.length_c   1.000
_cell.angle_alpha   90.00
_cell.angle_beta   90.00
_cell.angle_gamma   90.00
#
_symmetry.space_group_name_H-M   'P 1'
#
loop_
_entity.id
_entity.type
_entity.pdbx_description
1 polymer ?
#
loop_
_entity_poly.entity_id
_entity_poly.type
_entity_poly.pdbx_seq_one_letter_code
_entity_poly.pdbx_strand_id
1 'polypeptide(L)'
;MAIFVTYFFVTGKFDPRQSWMKLKVWKLKTYKRKYMDTQRITSNWIQELKPNEIFVFGSNLEGQHGGGAALLAYRKWGAVWGQGAGLQGQTYGIPTMHGGVEAIRPYVDEFIAFAKAHPEYIFLVTEIGCGIAGFKPAEIAPLFQDAIPVGNIYLPERFWQILNA
;
A
#
# COMPACT_ATOMS: atom_id res chain seq x y z
N MET A 1 -6.27 36.76 -31.96
CA MET A 1 -5.69 35.96 -33.06
C MET A 1 -5.82 34.49 -32.68
N ALA A 2 -6.69 33.75 -33.36
CA ALA A 2 -6.87 32.33 -33.13
C ALA A 2 -5.96 31.55 -34.10
N ILE A 3 -5.10 30.69 -33.56
CA ILE A 3 -4.25 29.80 -34.36
C ILE A 3 -5.04 28.52 -34.61
N PHE A 4 -5.44 28.30 -35.87
CA PHE A 4 -5.96 27.02 -36.34
C PHE A 4 -4.79 26.08 -36.60
N VAL A 5 -4.71 24.96 -35.87
CA VAL A 5 -3.85 23.84 -36.23
C VAL A 5 -4.68 22.87 -37.07
N THR A 6 -4.33 22.75 -38.34
CA THR A 6 -4.89 21.77 -39.27
C THR A 6 -4.24 20.40 -39.03
N TYR A 7 -5.05 19.38 -38.74
CA TYR A 7 -4.63 17.98 -38.81
C TYR A 7 -5.34 17.30 -39.98
N PHE A 8 -4.53 16.68 -40.84
CA PHE A 8 -4.94 15.86 -41.98
C PHE A 8 -5.74 14.63 -41.50
N PHE A 9 -6.92 14.43 -42.09
CA PHE A 9 -7.77 13.27 -41.88
C PHE A 9 -7.44 12.17 -42.91
N VAL A 10 -6.95 11.02 -42.44
CA VAL A 10 -7.10 9.74 -43.15
C VAL A 10 -8.46 9.14 -42.72
N THR A 11 -9.18 8.58 -43.69
CA THR A 11 -10.59 8.18 -43.67
C THR A 11 -11.03 7.44 -42.39
N GLY A 12 -11.61 8.18 -41.46
CA GLY A 12 -12.39 7.69 -40.34
C GLY A 12 -13.20 8.86 -39.79
N LYS A 13 -14.52 8.82 -39.92
CA LYS A 13 -15.41 9.90 -39.42
C LYS A 13 -15.11 10.13 -37.93
N PHE A 14 -14.61 11.30 -37.58
CA PHE A 14 -14.52 11.72 -36.18
C PHE A 14 -15.94 11.75 -35.60
N ASP A 15 -16.25 10.82 -34.69
CA ASP A 15 -17.52 10.84 -33.94
C ASP A 15 -17.28 11.50 -32.57
N PRO A 16 -17.74 12.76 -32.39
CA PRO A 16 -17.62 13.46 -31.12
C PRO A 16 -18.30 12.68 -29.99
N ARG A 17 -19.35 11.91 -30.26
CA ARG A 17 -20.08 11.14 -29.24
C ARG A 17 -19.24 9.99 -28.70
N GLN A 18 -18.47 9.29 -29.55
CA GLN A 18 -17.52 8.29 -29.07
C GLN A 18 -16.40 8.89 -28.22
N SER A 19 -15.90 10.07 -28.59
CA SER A 19 -14.90 10.80 -27.80
C SER A 19 -15.43 11.18 -26.41
N TRP A 20 -16.63 11.75 -26.34
CA TRP A 20 -17.28 12.15 -25.08
C TRP A 20 -17.65 10.96 -24.19
N MET A 21 -18.10 9.85 -24.77
CA MET A 21 -18.36 8.60 -24.03
C MET A 21 -17.07 8.02 -23.46
N LYS A 22 -15.97 7.99 -24.23
CA LYS A 22 -14.65 7.54 -23.75
C LYS A 22 -14.14 8.41 -22.59
N LEU A 23 -14.26 9.73 -22.70
CA LEU A 23 -13.92 10.68 -21.64
C LEU A 23 -14.76 10.49 -20.37
N LYS A 24 -16.08 10.27 -20.49
CA LYS A 24 -16.96 9.97 -19.35
C LYS A 24 -16.60 8.65 -18.67
N VAL A 25 -16.43 7.59 -19.45
CA VAL A 25 -16.05 6.26 -18.93
C VAL A 25 -14.68 6.30 -18.25
N TRP A 26 -13.71 6.98 -18.86
CA TRP A 26 -12.40 7.19 -18.25
C TRP A 26 -12.52 7.97 -16.94
N LYS A 27 -13.22 9.12 -16.92
CA LYS A 27 -13.45 9.89 -15.68
C LYS A 27 -14.11 9.07 -14.58
N LEU A 28 -15.12 8.24 -14.91
CA LEU A 28 -15.79 7.36 -13.95
C LEU A 28 -14.87 6.27 -13.41
N LYS A 29 -14.06 5.64 -14.28
CA LYS A 29 -13.06 4.65 -13.86
C LYS A 29 -12.00 5.28 -12.95
N THR A 30 -11.52 6.47 -13.30
CA THR A 30 -10.54 7.22 -12.49
C THR A 30 -11.12 7.64 -11.15
N TYR A 31 -12.37 8.15 -11.13
CA TYR A 31 -13.06 8.51 -9.89
C TYR A 31 -13.29 7.29 -9.00
N LYS A 32 -13.79 6.18 -9.56
CA LYS A 32 -14.02 4.94 -8.81
C LYS A 32 -12.72 4.39 -8.23
N ARG A 33 -11.61 4.41 -8.99
CA ARG A 33 -10.29 4.01 -8.50
C ARG A 33 -9.87 4.88 -7.31
N LYS A 34 -9.85 6.20 -7.50
CA LYS A 34 -9.51 7.17 -6.43
C LYS A 34 -10.37 6.99 -5.18
N TYR A 35 -11.68 6.75 -5.34
CA TYR A 35 -12.60 6.53 -4.21
C TYR A 35 -12.31 5.20 -3.48
N MET A 36 -12.04 4.12 -4.20
CA MET A 36 -11.68 2.82 -3.60
C MET A 36 -10.34 2.89 -2.86
N ASP A 37 -9.40 3.70 -3.34
CA ASP A 37 -8.11 3.93 -2.65
C ASP A 37 -8.30 4.72 -1.35
N THR A 38 -9.25 5.68 -1.30
CA THR A 38 -9.57 6.41 -0.07
C THR A 38 -10.28 5.58 1.01
N GLN A 39 -10.88 4.42 0.65
CA GLN A 39 -11.51 3.52 1.63
C GLN A 39 -10.51 2.56 2.28
N ARG A 40 -9.30 2.42 1.74
CA ARG A 40 -8.26 1.51 2.23
C ARG A 40 -7.10 2.26 2.87
N ILE A 41 -7.44 3.27 3.66
CA ILE A 41 -6.49 4.06 4.43
C ILE A 41 -6.40 3.47 5.84
N THR A 42 -5.20 3.09 6.25
CA THR A 42 -4.93 2.67 7.63
C THR A 42 -4.94 3.88 8.56
N SER A 43 -5.54 3.73 9.74
CA SER A 43 -5.49 4.77 10.79
C SER A 43 -4.05 4.99 11.28
N ASN A 44 -3.67 6.26 11.51
CA ASN A 44 -2.38 6.60 12.12
C ASN A 44 -2.25 6.09 13.58
N TRP A 45 -3.38 5.77 14.22
CA TRP A 45 -3.44 5.34 15.61
C TRP A 45 -4.30 4.08 15.73
N ILE A 46 -3.70 2.91 15.46
CA ILE A 46 -4.35 1.62 15.65
C ILE A 46 -4.18 1.22 17.12
N GLN A 47 -5.29 1.10 17.85
CA GLN A 47 -5.28 0.71 19.27
C GLN A 47 -5.93 -0.64 19.52
N GLU A 48 -6.79 -1.09 18.60
CA GLU A 48 -7.54 -2.34 18.67
C GLU A 48 -7.60 -2.95 17.27
N LEU A 49 -7.78 -4.25 17.21
CA LEU A 49 -7.94 -5.03 15.97
C LEU A 49 -9.22 -5.85 16.07
N LYS A 50 -9.98 -5.90 14.97
CA LYS A 50 -11.03 -6.90 14.83
C LYS A 50 -10.42 -8.29 14.65
N PRO A 51 -11.20 -9.37 14.87
CA PRO A 51 -10.70 -10.73 14.74
C PRO A 51 -9.98 -11.05 13.42
N ASN A 52 -10.39 -10.43 12.31
CA ASN A 52 -9.82 -10.63 10.99
C ASN A 52 -8.85 -9.52 10.53
N GLU A 53 -8.57 -8.52 11.37
CA GLU A 53 -7.60 -7.47 11.05
C GLU A 53 -6.20 -7.91 11.50
N ILE A 54 -5.19 -7.69 10.66
CA ILE A 54 -3.79 -8.02 10.91
C ILE A 54 -2.99 -6.72 10.93
N PHE A 55 -2.29 -6.46 12.03
CA PHE A 55 -1.42 -5.29 12.17
C PHE A 55 -0.07 -5.55 11.49
N VAL A 56 0.25 -4.79 10.44
CA VAL A 56 1.50 -4.96 9.69
C VAL A 56 2.51 -3.89 10.12
N PHE A 57 3.67 -4.33 10.57
CA PHE A 57 4.67 -3.47 11.22
C PHE A 57 6.08 -3.69 10.68
N GLY A 58 6.88 -2.64 10.76
CA GLY A 58 8.32 -2.71 10.48
C GLY A 58 9.06 -3.39 11.62
N SER A 59 9.86 -4.41 11.30
CA SER A 59 10.70 -5.18 12.23
C SER A 59 12.19 -5.13 11.83
N ASN A 60 13.02 -5.88 12.54
CA ASN A 60 14.38 -6.27 12.15
C ASN A 60 14.45 -7.78 11.89
N LEU A 61 15.54 -8.26 11.31
CA LEU A 61 15.69 -9.68 10.94
C LEU A 61 15.66 -10.59 12.17
N GLU A 62 16.22 -10.14 13.28
CA GLU A 62 16.33 -10.86 14.54
C GLU A 62 15.01 -10.90 15.34
N GLY A 63 13.97 -10.18 14.90
CA GLY A 63 12.69 -10.10 15.62
C GLY A 63 12.78 -9.47 17.01
N GLN A 64 13.71 -8.53 17.21
CA GLN A 64 13.84 -7.76 18.44
C GLN A 64 12.85 -6.59 18.42
N HIS A 65 11.62 -6.86 18.85
CA HIS A 65 10.50 -5.93 18.81
C HIS A 65 10.52 -4.92 19.99
N GLY A 66 11.65 -4.25 20.20
CA GLY A 66 11.91 -3.43 21.39
C GLY A 66 11.35 -2.00 21.37
N GLY A 67 10.88 -1.50 20.22
CA GLY A 67 10.42 -0.12 20.10
C GLY A 67 9.31 0.11 19.07
N GLY A 68 8.67 1.28 19.15
CA GLY A 68 7.67 1.75 18.19
C GLY A 68 6.52 0.78 17.94
N ALA A 69 6.12 0.65 16.66
CA ALA A 69 5.06 -0.25 16.22
C ALA A 69 5.35 -1.73 16.54
N ALA A 70 6.63 -2.15 16.48
CA ALA A 70 7.02 -3.53 16.79
C ALA A 70 6.75 -3.86 18.28
N LEU A 71 7.09 -2.95 19.19
CA LEU A 71 6.79 -3.14 20.62
C LEU A 71 5.29 -3.19 20.90
N LEU A 72 4.50 -2.38 20.20
CA LEU A 72 3.04 -2.41 20.32
C LEU A 72 2.48 -3.76 19.84
N ALA A 73 2.93 -4.23 18.67
CA ALA A 73 2.58 -5.53 18.11
C ALA A 73 2.89 -6.69 19.06
N TYR A 74 4.10 -6.67 19.65
CA TYR A 74 4.55 -7.65 20.64
C TYR A 74 3.67 -7.65 21.89
N ARG A 75 3.37 -6.47 22.44
CA ARG A 75 2.64 -6.34 23.71
C ARG A 75 1.15 -6.63 23.61
N LYS A 76 0.51 -6.34 22.47
CA LYS A 76 -0.96 -6.39 22.36
C LYS A 76 -1.50 -7.53 21.50
N TRP A 77 -0.77 -7.93 20.46
CA TRP A 77 -1.35 -8.71 19.37
C TRP A 77 -0.54 -9.95 18.98
N GLY A 78 0.43 -10.32 19.82
CA GLY A 78 1.11 -11.61 19.71
C GLY A 78 2.20 -11.68 18.65
N ALA A 79 2.83 -10.54 18.31
CA ALA A 79 4.15 -10.64 17.67
C ALA A 79 5.10 -11.42 18.59
N VAL A 80 5.96 -12.23 18.01
CA VAL A 80 6.85 -13.18 18.68
C VAL A 80 8.26 -12.61 18.68
N TRP A 81 8.86 -12.52 19.86
CA TRP A 81 10.26 -12.15 19.98
C TRP A 81 11.15 -13.18 19.29
N GLY A 82 12.09 -12.75 18.45
CA GLY A 82 12.91 -13.65 17.65
C GLY A 82 12.36 -13.95 16.25
N GLN A 83 11.14 -13.49 15.93
CA GLN A 83 10.54 -13.66 14.60
C GLN A 83 10.39 -12.30 13.90
N GLY A 84 11.30 -12.01 12.96
CA GLY A 84 11.36 -10.74 12.22
C GLY A 84 10.37 -10.61 11.06
N ALA A 85 9.97 -11.73 10.46
CA ALA A 85 9.17 -11.75 9.24
C ALA A 85 7.93 -12.64 9.33
N GLY A 86 6.93 -12.31 8.53
CA GLY A 86 5.74 -13.13 8.32
C GLY A 86 4.66 -12.95 9.39
N LEU A 87 3.62 -13.78 9.29
CA LEU A 87 2.48 -13.80 10.21
C LEU A 87 2.90 -14.32 11.60
N GLN A 88 2.47 -13.62 12.64
CA GLN A 88 2.70 -13.97 14.04
C GLN A 88 1.59 -13.37 14.92
N GLY A 89 0.83 -14.24 15.58
CA GLY A 89 -0.40 -13.82 16.28
C GLY A 89 -1.37 -13.13 15.32
N GLN A 90 -1.83 -11.95 15.68
CA GLN A 90 -2.68 -11.09 14.85
C GLN A 90 -1.88 -9.97 14.17
N THR A 91 -0.61 -10.24 13.85
CA THR A 91 0.33 -9.27 13.29
C THR A 91 1.17 -9.87 12.16
N TYR A 92 1.74 -9.02 11.32
CA TYR A 92 2.66 -9.43 10.26
C TYR A 92 3.92 -8.57 10.30
N GLY A 93 5.09 -9.19 10.45
CA GLY A 93 6.37 -8.50 10.49
C GLY A 93 6.98 -8.34 9.09
N ILE A 94 7.46 -7.14 8.78
CA ILE A 94 8.27 -6.86 7.58
C ILE A 94 9.63 -6.33 8.05
N PRO A 95 10.73 -7.07 7.86
CA PRO A 95 12.07 -6.57 8.15
C PRO A 95 12.40 -5.30 7.35
N THR A 96 12.75 -4.23 8.07
CA THR A 96 13.07 -2.92 7.49
C THR A 96 14.37 -2.33 8.04
N MET A 97 15.00 -2.97 9.03
CA MET A 97 16.21 -2.47 9.69
C MET A 97 17.48 -3.18 9.21
N HIS A 98 17.56 -3.50 7.91
CA HIS A 98 18.72 -4.15 7.31
C HIS A 98 18.92 -3.64 5.87
N GLY A 99 20.17 -3.32 5.53
CA GLY A 99 20.51 -2.83 4.19
C GLY A 99 19.76 -1.55 3.81
N GLY A 100 19.47 -1.40 2.51
CA GLY A 100 18.66 -0.31 1.96
C GLY A 100 17.30 -0.78 1.45
N VAL A 101 16.59 0.12 0.77
CA VAL A 101 15.23 -0.13 0.20
C VAL A 101 15.16 -1.44 -0.59
N GLU A 102 16.16 -1.76 -1.40
CA GLU A 102 16.18 -3.00 -2.20
C GLU A 102 16.27 -4.28 -1.35
N ALA A 103 16.84 -4.21 -0.14
CA ALA A 103 16.86 -5.36 0.79
C ALA A 103 15.50 -5.58 1.47
N ILE A 104 14.62 -4.58 1.46
CA ILE A 104 13.26 -4.64 2.03
C ILE A 104 12.28 -5.22 0.99
N ARG A 105 12.48 -4.93 -0.30
CA ARG A 105 11.59 -5.32 -1.41
C ARG A 105 11.13 -6.78 -1.36
N PRO A 106 11.99 -7.80 -1.17
CA PRO A 106 11.55 -9.20 -1.15
C PRO A 106 10.51 -9.49 -0.06
N TYR A 107 10.61 -8.85 1.10
CA TYR A 107 9.67 -9.03 2.21
C TYR A 107 8.32 -8.35 1.95
N VAL A 108 8.32 -7.22 1.23
CA VAL A 108 7.10 -6.55 0.79
C VAL A 108 6.41 -7.40 -0.29
N ASP A 109 7.17 -7.95 -1.23
CA ASP A 109 6.66 -8.83 -2.28
C ASP A 109 6.02 -10.09 -1.67
N GLU A 110 6.69 -10.71 -0.69
CA GLU A 110 6.17 -11.84 0.07
C GLU A 110 4.88 -11.48 0.82
N PHE A 111 4.86 -10.33 1.51
CA PHE A 111 3.66 -9.84 2.18
C PHE A 111 2.48 -9.66 1.21
N ILE A 112 2.70 -9.06 0.05
CA ILE A 112 1.65 -8.85 -0.95
C ILE A 112 1.14 -10.20 -1.48
N ALA A 113 2.04 -11.15 -1.73
CA ALA A 113 1.66 -12.50 -2.14
C ALA A 113 0.84 -13.21 -1.06
N PHE A 114 1.25 -13.10 0.21
CA PHE A 114 0.51 -13.63 1.35
C PHE A 114 -0.89 -13.02 1.45
N ALA A 115 -1.00 -11.69 1.36
CA ALA A 115 -2.29 -11.02 1.45
C ALA A 115 -3.26 -11.42 0.32
N LYS A 116 -2.74 -11.65 -0.90
CA LYS A 116 -3.52 -12.19 -2.03
C LYS A 116 -4.03 -13.61 -1.77
N ALA A 117 -3.23 -14.44 -1.10
CA ALA A 117 -3.59 -15.81 -0.76
C ALA A 117 -4.59 -15.90 0.42
N HIS A 118 -4.68 -14.85 1.24
CA HIS A 118 -5.50 -14.80 2.45
C HIS A 118 -6.54 -13.65 2.42
N PRO A 119 -7.54 -13.71 1.52
CA PRO A 119 -8.58 -12.68 1.41
C PRO A 119 -9.50 -12.57 2.64
N GLU A 120 -9.46 -13.52 3.56
CA GLU A 120 -10.19 -13.50 4.83
C GLU A 120 -9.67 -12.44 5.81
N TYR A 121 -8.40 -12.04 5.67
CA TYR A 121 -7.77 -11.03 6.52
C TYR A 121 -7.81 -9.64 5.91
N ILE A 122 -7.83 -8.62 6.77
CA ILE A 122 -7.63 -7.21 6.43
C ILE A 122 -6.27 -6.78 6.99
N PHE A 123 -5.34 -6.41 6.13
CA PHE A 123 -3.99 -6.02 6.54
C PHE A 123 -3.90 -4.51 6.73
N LEU A 124 -3.69 -4.08 7.97
CA LEU A 124 -3.54 -2.68 8.36
C LEU A 124 -2.07 -2.32 8.39
N VAL A 125 -1.56 -1.76 7.29
CA VAL A 125 -0.15 -1.43 7.14
C VAL A 125 0.18 -0.11 7.81
N THR A 126 1.17 -0.13 8.72
CA THR A 126 1.75 1.06 9.33
C THR A 126 2.72 1.75 8.35
N GLU A 127 3.23 2.95 8.65
CA GLU A 127 4.35 3.52 7.88
C GLU A 127 5.65 2.74 8.16
N ILE A 128 5.72 1.49 7.70
CA ILE A 128 6.84 0.57 7.93
C ILE A 128 8.15 1.23 7.46
N GLY A 129 9.22 1.07 8.24
CA GLY A 129 10.52 1.69 7.94
C GLY A 129 10.61 3.20 8.19
N CYS A 130 9.50 3.93 8.35
CA CYS A 130 9.52 5.39 8.47
C CYS A 130 9.71 5.94 9.90
N GLY A 131 9.74 5.06 10.89
CA GLY A 131 10.02 5.39 12.29
C GLY A 131 11.49 5.23 12.62
N ILE A 132 11.82 4.18 13.38
CA ILE A 132 13.18 3.91 13.88
C ILE A 132 14.19 3.67 12.75
N ALA A 133 13.78 2.99 11.66
CA ALA A 133 14.67 2.70 10.53
C ALA A 133 15.00 3.96 9.69
N GLY A 134 14.23 5.04 9.84
CA GLY A 134 14.57 6.36 9.30
C GLY A 134 14.34 6.57 7.81
N PHE A 135 13.70 5.63 7.10
CA PHE A 135 13.33 5.84 5.70
C PHE A 135 12.23 6.90 5.56
N LYS A 136 12.16 7.55 4.42
CA LYS A 136 11.04 8.43 4.07
C LYS A 136 9.93 7.60 3.43
N PRO A 137 8.66 8.02 3.55
CA PRO A 137 7.58 7.40 2.79
C PRO A 137 7.83 7.35 1.28
N ALA A 138 8.52 8.36 0.71
CA ALA A 138 8.89 8.38 -0.70
C ALA A 138 9.85 7.24 -1.11
N GLU A 139 10.58 6.67 -0.16
CA GLU A 139 11.50 5.55 -0.38
C GLU A 139 10.78 4.20 -0.23
N ILE A 140 9.83 4.10 0.69
CA ILE A 140 9.13 2.83 1.01
C ILE A 140 7.86 2.63 0.20
N ALA A 141 7.02 3.66 0.05
CA ALA A 141 5.73 3.55 -0.62
C ALA A 141 5.82 2.93 -2.03
N PRO A 142 6.84 3.21 -2.88
CA PRO A 142 6.98 2.58 -4.19
C PRO A 142 7.11 1.04 -4.15
N LEU A 143 7.53 0.44 -3.03
CA LEU A 143 7.55 -1.01 -2.86
C LEU A 143 6.14 -1.62 -2.84
N PHE A 144 5.11 -0.83 -2.51
CA PHE A 144 3.72 -1.26 -2.42
C PHE A 144 2.92 -1.05 -3.72
N GLN A 145 3.56 -0.80 -4.86
CA GLN A 145 2.87 -0.60 -6.14
C GLN A 145 1.92 -1.75 -6.49
N ASP A 146 2.35 -2.99 -6.23
CA ASP A 146 1.57 -4.19 -6.51
C ASP A 146 0.48 -4.48 -5.45
N ALA A 147 0.44 -3.72 -4.36
CA ALA A 147 -0.63 -3.75 -3.37
C ALA A 147 -1.85 -2.91 -3.78
N ILE A 148 -1.71 -2.00 -4.76
CA ILE A 148 -2.80 -1.15 -5.24
C ILE A 148 -4.05 -1.96 -5.63
N PRO A 149 -3.97 -3.03 -6.45
CA PRO A 149 -5.14 -3.83 -6.81
C PRO A 149 -5.59 -4.82 -5.73
N VAL A 150 -4.88 -4.94 -4.60
CA VAL A 150 -5.14 -5.95 -3.56
C VAL A 150 -6.10 -5.38 -2.52
N GLY A 151 -7.36 -5.80 -2.62
CA GLY A 151 -8.48 -5.15 -1.91
C GLY A 151 -8.46 -5.25 -0.39
N ASN A 152 -7.70 -6.20 0.18
CA ASN A 152 -7.59 -6.40 1.61
C ASN A 152 -6.30 -5.83 2.23
N ILE A 153 -5.50 -5.08 1.45
CA ILE A 153 -4.37 -4.31 1.98
C ILE A 153 -4.80 -2.85 2.14
N TYR A 154 -4.63 -2.35 3.37
CA TYR A 154 -4.85 -0.97 3.75
C TYR A 154 -3.49 -0.33 3.99
N LEU A 155 -3.23 0.80 3.33
CA LEU A 155 -1.95 1.51 3.39
C LEU A 155 -2.10 2.84 4.14
N PRO A 156 -1.02 3.38 4.72
CA PRO A 156 -1.01 4.74 5.27
C PRO A 156 -1.39 5.76 4.20
N GLU A 157 -2.05 6.85 4.61
CA GLU A 157 -2.47 7.92 3.69
C GLU A 157 -1.29 8.48 2.88
N ARG A 158 -0.13 8.67 3.52
CA ARG A 158 1.07 9.19 2.85
C ARG A 158 1.62 8.24 1.79
N PHE A 159 1.44 6.93 1.95
CA PHE A 159 1.81 5.97 0.91
C PHE A 159 0.87 6.11 -0.28
N TRP A 160 -0.45 6.24 -0.04
CA TRP A 160 -1.42 6.51 -1.09
C TRP A 160 -1.16 7.83 -1.83
N GLN A 161 -0.74 8.89 -1.15
CA GLN A 161 -0.39 10.16 -1.77
C GLN A 161 0.75 10.01 -2.78
N ILE A 162 1.72 9.14 -2.50
CA ILE A 162 2.86 8.87 -3.38
C ILE A 162 2.46 7.93 -4.53
N LEU A 163 1.71 6.87 -4.23
CA LEU A 163 1.29 5.87 -5.21
C LEU A 163 0.29 6.40 -6.25
N ASN A 164 -0.44 7.47 -5.91
CA ASN A 164 -1.41 8.13 -6.78
C ASN A 164 -0.89 9.41 -7.46
N ALA A 165 0.34 9.82 -7.16
CA ALA A 165 0.99 10.98 -7.77
C ALA A 165 1.41 10.67 -9.22
#